data_AF-A0A3B8SN40-F1
#
_entry.id   AF-A0A3B8SN40-F1
#
_cell.length_a   1.000
_cell.length_b   1.000
_cell.length_c   1.000
_cell.angle_alpha   90.00
_cell.angle_beta   90.00
_cell.angle_gamma   90.00
#
_symmetry.space_group_name_H-M   'P 1'
#
loop_
_entity.id
_entity.type
_entity.pdbx_description
1 polymer ?
#
loop_
_entity_poly.entity_id
_entity_poly.type
_entity_poly.pdbx_seq_one_letter_code
_entity_poly.pdbx_strand_id
1 'polypeptide(L)'
;MEKIDIDTTKMKEAGNNIIVATKNFSLDISNLKKRIDKMTTDTFEWEGNSADNFVNRVDAQLLELNSFIATLNQYGQELIENAQNYENAVNYSNIQ
;
A
#
# COMPACT_ATOMS: atom_id res chain seq x y z
N MET A 1 -34.28 14.44 4.57
CA MET A 1 -32.89 13.96 4.45
C MET A 1 -32.00 15.18 4.54
N GLU A 2 -31.10 15.24 5.52
CA GLU A 2 -30.01 16.23 5.49
C GLU A 2 -29.17 16.00 4.24
N LYS A 3 -28.79 17.08 3.57
CA LYS A 3 -27.90 17.03 2.41
C LYS A 3 -26.52 16.66 2.94
N ILE A 4 -26.12 15.41 2.74
CA ILE A 4 -24.75 14.96 3.06
C ILE A 4 -23.83 15.74 2.13
N ASP A 5 -23.00 16.62 2.71
CA ASP A 5 -21.95 17.32 1.98
C ASP A 5 -20.72 16.38 1.90
N ILE A 6 -20.58 15.70 0.77
CA ILE A 6 -19.45 14.79 0.53
C ILE A 6 -18.28 15.61 0.01
N ASP A 7 -17.22 15.69 0.81
CA ASP A 7 -15.95 16.33 0.43
C ASP A 7 -15.11 15.40 -0.44
N THR A 8 -15.44 15.37 -1.74
CA THR A 8 -14.75 14.51 -2.72
C THR A 8 -13.29 14.89 -2.93
N THR A 9 -12.91 16.12 -2.60
CA THR A 9 -11.51 16.57 -2.65
C THR A 9 -10.71 15.87 -1.57
N LYS A 10 -11.17 15.88 -0.31
CA LYS A 10 -10.51 15.14 0.78
C LYS A 10 -10.49 13.64 0.56
N MET A 11 -11.53 13.06 -0.05
CA MET A 11 -11.52 11.63 -0.41
C MET A 11 -10.39 11.31 -1.38
N LYS A 12 -10.20 12.12 -2.43
CA LYS A 12 -9.12 11.95 -3.41
C LYS A 12 -7.75 12.17 -2.78
N GLU A 13 -7.59 13.18 -1.93
CA GLU A 13 -6.36 13.44 -1.18
C GLU A 13 -6.00 12.26 -0.28
N ALA A 14 -6.96 11.75 0.49
CA ALA A 14 -6.76 10.58 1.35
C ALA A 14 -6.38 9.33 0.53
N GLY A 15 -7.09 9.07 -0.58
CA GLY A 15 -6.77 7.96 -1.47
C GLY A 15 -5.36 8.06 -2.05
N ASN A 16 -4.96 9.24 -2.53
CA ASN A 16 -3.60 9.48 -3.02
C ASN A 16 -2.54 9.30 -1.92
N ASN A 17 -2.80 9.79 -0.71
CA ASN A 17 -1.88 9.63 0.42
C ASN A 17 -1.65 8.14 0.77
N ILE A 18 -2.71 7.32 0.73
CA ILE A 18 -2.61 5.87 0.95
C ILE A 18 -1.79 5.21 -0.17
N ILE A 19 -2.03 5.57 -1.44
CA ILE A 19 -1.28 5.04 -2.59
C ILE A 19 0.21 5.43 -2.50
N VAL A 20 0.53 6.65 -2.07
CA VAL A 20 1.92 7.07 -1.87
C VAL A 20 2.57 6.32 -0.71
N ALA A 21 1.88 6.18 0.41
CA ALA A 21 2.39 5.44 1.57
C ALA A 21 2.68 3.96 1.23
N THR A 22 1.80 3.30 0.50
CA THR A 22 1.98 1.89 0.09
C THR A 22 3.16 1.69 -0.86
N LYS A 23 3.42 2.66 -1.76
CA LYS A 23 4.64 2.67 -2.59
C LYS A 23 5.90 2.82 -1.76
N ASN A 24 5.90 3.74 -0.79
CA ASN A 24 7.05 3.96 0.09
C ASN A 24 7.34 2.72 0.94
N PHE A 25 6.31 2.11 1.54
CA PHE A 25 6.47 0.85 2.28
C PHE A 25 7.04 -0.26 1.40
N SER A 26 6.52 -0.44 0.18
CA SER A 26 7.04 -1.45 -0.75
C SER A 26 8.54 -1.27 -1.03
N LEU A 27 8.98 -0.02 -1.19
CA LEU A 27 10.39 0.31 -1.42
C LEU A 27 11.24 -0.01 -0.19
N ASP A 28 10.81 0.43 1.00
CA ASP A 28 11.55 0.21 2.25
C ASP A 28 11.70 -1.28 2.57
N ILE A 29 10.65 -2.05 2.36
CA ILE A 29 10.63 -3.50 2.55
C ILE A 29 11.58 -4.18 1.56
N SER A 30 11.52 -3.80 0.28
CA SER A 30 12.43 -4.33 -0.75
C SER A 30 13.89 -4.03 -0.41
N ASN A 31 14.17 -2.83 0.07
CA ASN A 31 15.52 -2.44 0.49
C ASN A 31 16.00 -3.23 1.71
N LEU A 32 15.12 -3.47 2.69
CA LEU A 32 15.44 -4.29 3.86
C LEU A 32 15.75 -5.73 3.45
N LYS A 33 14.92 -6.36 2.62
CA LYS A 33 15.13 -7.72 2.12
C LYS A 33 16.44 -7.84 1.35
N LYS A 34 16.72 -6.91 0.41
CA LYS A 34 18.00 -6.87 -0.31
C LYS A 34 19.21 -6.82 0.62
N ARG A 35 19.14 -6.06 1.71
CA ARG A 35 20.22 -6.01 2.70
C ARG A 35 20.40 -7.33 3.44
N ILE A 36 19.28 -7.97 3.82
CA ILE A 36 19.30 -9.29 4.47
C ILE A 36 19.93 -10.32 3.55
N ASP A 37 19.48 -10.39 2.29
CA ASP A 37 20.01 -11.34 1.31
C ASP A 37 21.49 -11.11 1.05
N LYS A 38 21.90 -9.85 0.89
CA LYS A 38 23.31 -9.52 0.68
C LYS A 38 24.22 -10.05 1.80
N MET A 39 23.78 -9.98 3.05
CA MET A 39 24.56 -10.48 4.20
C MET A 39 24.74 -11.99 4.17
N THR A 40 23.79 -12.75 3.59
CA THR A 40 23.80 -14.21 3.58
C THR A 40 24.32 -14.80 2.27
N THR A 41 24.23 -14.09 1.13
CA THR A 41 24.58 -14.63 -0.19
C THR A 41 25.84 -14.03 -0.82
N ASP A 42 26.15 -12.77 -0.50
CA ASP A 42 27.20 -12.02 -1.22
C ASP A 42 28.40 -11.72 -0.32
N THR A 43 28.14 -11.16 0.86
CA THR A 43 29.21 -10.76 1.80
C THR A 43 29.53 -11.85 2.82
N PHE A 44 28.63 -12.83 2.99
CA PHE A 44 28.78 -13.92 3.96
C PHE A 44 29.07 -13.42 5.39
N GLU A 45 28.56 -12.23 5.73
CA GLU A 45 28.70 -11.62 7.06
C GLU A 45 27.87 -12.36 8.11
N TRP A 46 26.86 -13.11 7.68
CA TRP A 46 26.03 -13.92 8.56
C TRP A 46 25.59 -15.22 7.89
N GLU A 47 25.99 -16.35 8.46
CA GLU A 47 25.80 -17.69 7.88
C GLU A 47 25.29 -18.72 8.90
N GLY A 48 24.90 -19.88 8.37
CA GLY A 48 24.49 -21.07 9.12
C GLY A 48 23.02 -21.08 9.49
N ASN A 49 22.60 -22.12 10.22
CA ASN A 49 21.19 -22.40 10.51
C ASN A 49 20.43 -21.21 11.14
N SER A 50 21.12 -20.33 11.88
CA SER A 50 20.48 -19.14 12.46
C SER A 50 20.12 -18.11 11.40
N ALA A 51 21.00 -17.87 10.42
CA ALA A 51 20.75 -17.02 9.27
C ALA A 51 19.61 -17.59 8.40
N ASP A 52 19.67 -18.88 8.07
CA ASP A 52 18.63 -19.54 7.25
C ASP A 52 17.25 -19.46 7.89
N ASN A 53 17.16 -19.74 9.20
CA ASN A 53 15.91 -19.64 9.94
C ASN A 53 15.35 -18.22 9.99
N PHE A 54 16.22 -17.22 10.06
CA PHE A 54 15.79 -15.82 10.03
C PHE A 54 15.30 -15.41 8.64
N VAL A 55 16.03 -15.74 7.58
CA VAL A 55 15.64 -15.45 6.20
C VAL A 55 14.28 -16.08 5.90
N ASN A 56 14.07 -17.35 6.24
CA ASN A 56 12.80 -18.03 6.05
C ASN A 56 11.63 -17.35 6.80
N ARG A 57 11.88 -16.86 8.03
CA ARG A 57 10.87 -16.11 8.80
C ARG A 57 10.56 -14.76 8.17
N VAL A 58 11.58 -14.05 7.69
CA VAL A 58 11.41 -12.77 6.98
C VAL A 58 10.61 -13.00 5.70
N ASP A 59 10.92 -14.03 4.93
CA ASP A 59 10.21 -14.34 3.67
C ASP A 59 8.73 -14.65 3.90
N ALA A 60 8.40 -15.38 4.97
CA ALA A 60 7.01 -15.59 5.37
C ALA A 60 6.29 -14.26 5.72
N GLN A 61 6.95 -13.39 6.50
CA GLN A 61 6.39 -12.09 6.87
C GLN A 61 6.25 -11.14 5.67
N LEU A 62 7.16 -11.20 4.71
CA LEU A 62 7.10 -10.42 3.48
C LEU A 62 5.85 -10.74 2.66
N LEU A 63 5.44 -11.99 2.61
CA LEU A 63 4.23 -12.39 1.90
C LEU A 63 2.98 -11.75 2.51
N GLU A 64 2.84 -11.79 3.84
CA GLU A 64 1.74 -11.16 4.57
C GLU A 64 1.74 -9.63 4.36
N LEU A 65 2.92 -9.02 4.46
CA LEU A 65 3.09 -7.57 4.35
C LEU A 65 2.79 -7.07 2.93
N ASN A 66 3.20 -7.81 1.90
CA ASN A 66 2.86 -7.51 0.51
C ASN A 66 1.36 -7.60 0.27
N SER A 67 0.68 -8.60 0.85
CA SER A 67 -0.79 -8.70 0.78
C SER A 67 -1.45 -7.50 1.45
N PHE A 68 -0.99 -7.10 2.64
CA PHE A 68 -1.52 -5.94 3.35
C PHE A 68 -1.35 -4.64 2.56
N ILE A 69 -0.18 -4.43 1.96
CA ILE A 69 0.10 -3.28 1.09
C ILE A 69 -0.83 -3.25 -0.12
N ALA A 70 -1.07 -4.40 -0.74
CA ALA A 70 -2.00 -4.50 -1.86
C ALA A 70 -3.42 -4.10 -1.45
N THR A 71 -3.91 -4.58 -0.30
CA THR A 71 -5.22 -4.20 0.24
C THR A 71 -5.31 -2.70 0.52
N LEU A 72 -4.29 -2.09 1.14
CA LEU A 72 -4.27 -0.65 1.36
C LEU A 72 -4.30 0.14 0.05
N ASN A 73 -3.53 -0.28 -0.94
CA ASN A 73 -3.50 0.36 -2.25
C ASN A 73 -4.88 0.30 -2.92
N GLN A 74 -5.57 -0.84 -2.81
CA GLN A 74 -6.95 -0.98 -3.27
C GLN A 74 -7.90 0.01 -2.58
N TYR A 75 -7.84 0.15 -1.24
CA TYR A 75 -8.66 1.14 -0.54
C TYR A 75 -8.36 2.58 -1.00
N GLY A 76 -7.10 2.90 -1.27
CA GLY A 76 -6.73 4.20 -1.84
C GLY A 76 -7.38 4.45 -3.21
N GLN A 77 -7.43 3.42 -4.06
CA GLN A 77 -8.08 3.48 -5.37
C GLN A 77 -9.60 3.63 -5.25
N GLU A 78 -10.24 2.83 -4.40
CA GLU A 78 -11.69 2.87 -4.16
C GLU A 78 -12.16 4.23 -3.63
N LEU A 79 -11.36 4.90 -2.78
CA LEU A 79 -11.67 6.26 -2.32
C LEU A 79 -11.70 7.28 -3.48
N ILE A 80 -10.73 7.20 -4.39
CA ILE A 80 -10.65 8.09 -5.56
C ILE A 80 -11.81 7.80 -6.51
N GLU A 81 -12.09 6.54 -6.78
CA GLU A 81 -13.17 6.11 -7.67
C GLU A 81 -14.54 6.54 -7.13
N ASN A 82 -14.81 6.31 -5.84
CA ASN A 82 -16.06 6.72 -5.21
C ASN A 82 -16.25 8.24 -5.22
N ALA A 83 -15.17 9.01 -5.03
CA ALA A 83 -15.21 10.46 -5.14
C ALA A 83 -15.59 10.91 -6.57
N GLN A 84 -15.01 10.28 -7.60
CA GLN A 84 -15.34 10.57 -9.00
C GLN A 84 -16.77 10.17 -9.36
N ASN A 85 -17.23 9.01 -8.90
CA ASN A 85 -18.60 8.53 -9.11
C ASN A 85 -19.63 9.49 -8.51
N TYR A 86 -19.36 10.03 -7.31
CA TYR A 86 -20.23 11.02 -6.68
C TYR A 86 -20.27 12.34 -7.47
N GLU A 87 -19.12 12.90 -7.85
CA GLU A 87 -19.05 14.14 -8.65
C GLU A 87 -19.83 14.01 -9.95
N ASN A 88 -19.69 12.87 -10.64
CA ASN A 88 -20.44 12.59 -11.85
C ASN A 88 -21.94 12.55 -11.58
N ALA A 89 -22.39 11.82 -10.56
CA ALA A 89 -23.81 11.70 -10.22
C ALA A 89 -24.45 13.06 -9.89
N VAL A 90 -23.74 13.90 -9.12
CA VAL A 90 -24.21 15.26 -8.79
C VAL A 90 -24.26 16.15 -10.03
N ASN A 91 -23.25 16.10 -10.90
CA ASN A 91 -23.23 16.89 -12.13
C ASN A 91 -24.35 16.49 -13.10
N TYR A 92 -24.62 15.19 -13.28
CA TYR A 92 -25.76 14.73 -14.09
C TYR A 92 -27.11 15.21 -13.53
N SER A 93 -27.25 15.25 -12.21
CA SER A 93 -28.49 15.70 -11.54
C SER A 93 -28.74 17.20 -11.66
N ASN A 94 -27.70 18.00 -11.90
CA ASN A 94 -27.79 19.47 -12.04
C ASN A 94 -28.06 19.94 -13.49
N ILE A 95 -28.02 19.03 -14.47
CA ILE A 95 -28.23 19.32 -15.90
C ILE A 95 -29.67 18.98 -16.35
N GLN A 96 -30.43 18.22 -15.54
CA GLN A 96 -31.84 17.91 -15.76
C GLN A 96 -32.75 18.92 -15.05
#